data_AF-A0A0C9URA1-F1
#
_entry.id   AF-A0A0C9URA1-F1
#
_cell.length_a   1.000
_cell.length_b   1.000
_cell.length_c   1.000
_cell.angle_alpha   90.00
_cell.angle_beta   90.00
_cell.angle_gamma   90.00
#
_symmetry.space_group_name_H-M   'P 1'
#
loop_
_entity.id
_entity.type
_entity.pdbx_description
1 polymer ?
#
loop_
_entity_poly.entity_id
_entity_poly.type
_entity_poly.pdbx_seq_one_letter_code
_entity_poly.pdbx_strand_id
1 'polypeptide(L)'
;MVPTLLQATHDSLQLEELKCRKRVLRRLGFATAADIVDINERVICEVTTGDELLLTELIFSGVFNPLLPEQCAALLSCFVFTEKVLSFLIDIPKELAGPLRTMQEVARRIAKVANESKLLVDDDDYVSSFNVELMDTVLQWCRGASFFEITKLTEQFEGNLVRVFRRLQELIRQISKAATVIGNLELEEKLKKASEMLERPNSVIFCSSLYLG
;
A
#
# COMPACT_ATOMS: atom_id res chain seq x y z
N MET A 1 38.55 0.71 -22.95
CA MET A 1 37.51 1.12 -23.93
C MET A 1 36.18 0.37 -23.73
N VAL A 2 36.18 -0.89 -23.29
CA VAL A 2 34.95 -1.66 -22.96
C VAL A 2 34.21 -1.19 -21.67
N PRO A 3 34.87 -0.75 -20.58
CA PRO A 3 34.17 -0.35 -19.35
C PRO A 3 33.32 0.91 -19.52
N THR A 4 33.77 1.85 -20.35
CA THR A 4 33.11 3.14 -20.60
C THR A 4 31.84 2.99 -21.45
N LEU A 5 31.80 1.99 -22.33
CA LEU A 5 30.62 1.67 -23.14
C LEU A 5 29.53 1.02 -22.28
N LEU A 6 29.89 0.11 -21.37
CA LEU A 6 28.95 -0.50 -20.42
C LEU A 6 28.34 0.53 -19.47
N GLN A 7 29.16 1.46 -18.96
CA GLN A 7 28.70 2.58 -18.14
C GLN A 7 27.74 3.48 -18.93
N ALA A 8 28.11 3.90 -20.15
CA ALA A 8 27.27 4.72 -21.01
C ALA A 8 25.96 4.03 -21.43
N THR A 9 25.98 2.71 -21.67
CA THR A 9 24.76 1.93 -21.93
C THR A 9 23.88 1.82 -20.70
N HIS A 10 24.48 1.70 -19.50
CA HIS A 10 23.74 1.66 -18.25
C HIS A 10 23.07 3.02 -17.97
N ASP A 11 23.81 4.12 -18.14
CA ASP A 11 23.30 5.48 -17.98
C ASP A 11 22.21 5.80 -19.02
N SER A 12 22.37 5.32 -20.26
CA SER A 12 21.35 5.46 -21.32
C SER A 12 20.09 4.64 -21.03
N LEU A 13 20.23 3.42 -20.48
CA LEU A 13 19.09 2.59 -20.10
C LEU A 13 18.32 3.21 -18.93
N GLN A 14 19.03 3.73 -17.92
CA GLN A 14 18.42 4.46 -16.80
C GLN A 14 17.67 5.69 -17.28
N LEU A 15 18.22 6.46 -18.22
CA LEU A 15 17.56 7.63 -18.77
C LEU A 15 16.28 7.28 -19.56
N GLU A 16 16.30 6.19 -20.34
CA GLU A 16 15.11 5.71 -21.05
C GLU A 16 14.04 5.19 -20.09
N GLU A 17 14.43 4.46 -19.06
CA GLU A 17 13.52 4.01 -18.01
C GLU A 17 12.87 5.20 -17.28
N LEU A 18 13.66 6.22 -16.94
CA LEU A 18 13.17 7.46 -16.33
C LEU A 18 12.16 8.18 -17.24
N LYS A 19 12.41 8.26 -18.56
CA LYS A 19 11.45 8.82 -19.52
C LYS A 19 10.14 8.02 -19.55
N CYS A 20 10.24 6.70 -19.48
CA CYS A 20 9.08 5.82 -19.48
C CYS A 20 8.26 5.98 -18.19
N ARG A 21 8.90 6.04 -17.02
CA ARG A 21 8.25 6.32 -15.72
C ARG A 21 7.57 7.70 -15.70
N LYS A 22 8.24 8.75 -16.19
CA LYS A 22 7.62 10.09 -16.34
C LYS A 22 6.38 10.05 -17.21
N ARG A 23 6.38 9.26 -18.29
CA ARG A 23 5.21 9.10 -19.17
C ARG A 23 4.04 8.47 -18.42
N VAL A 24 4.29 7.44 -17.59
CA VAL A 24 3.25 6.82 -16.75
C VAL A 24 2.64 7.85 -15.82
N LEU A 25 3.47 8.59 -15.09
CA LEU A 25 3.02 9.63 -14.16
C LEU A 25 2.14 10.68 -14.87
N ARG A 26 2.54 11.16 -16.05
CA ARG A 26 1.72 12.10 -16.83
C ARG A 26 0.39 11.49 -17.30
N ARG A 27 0.38 10.23 -17.72
CA ARG A 27 -0.82 9.54 -18.21
C ARG A 27 -1.82 9.20 -17.11
N LEU A 28 -1.33 9.00 -15.90
CA LEU A 28 -2.17 8.82 -14.70
C LEU A 28 -2.56 10.17 -14.07
N GLY A 29 -2.10 11.29 -14.61
CA GLY A 29 -2.44 12.63 -14.12
C GLY A 29 -1.59 13.12 -12.95
N PHE A 30 -0.56 12.36 -12.54
CA PHE A 30 0.36 12.75 -11.45
C PHE A 30 1.35 13.86 -11.84
N ALA A 31 1.57 14.08 -13.14
CA ALA A 31 2.44 15.14 -13.65
C ALA A 31 1.85 15.82 -14.89
N THR A 32 2.09 17.13 -15.05
CA THR A 32 1.67 17.86 -16.25
C THR A 32 2.64 17.64 -17.42
N ALA A 33 2.24 18.04 -18.64
CA ALA A 33 3.09 17.95 -19.84
C ALA A 33 4.39 18.79 -19.75
N ALA A 34 4.40 19.80 -18.86
CA ALA A 34 5.56 20.65 -18.60
C ALA A 34 6.48 20.12 -17.50
N ASP A 35 6.24 18.90 -16.98
CA ASP A 35 6.86 18.38 -15.75
C ASP A 35 6.67 19.33 -14.54
N ILE A 36 5.63 20.18 -14.59
CA ILE A 36 5.25 21.05 -13.48
C ILE A 36 4.41 20.22 -12.51
N VAL A 37 4.87 20.29 -11.27
CA VAL A 37 4.44 19.55 -10.09
C VAL A 37 3.04 19.96 -9.65
N ASP A 38 2.12 19.00 -9.54
CA ASP A 38 0.75 19.20 -9.04
C ASP A 38 0.61 18.71 -7.58
N ILE A 39 -0.53 18.94 -6.93
CA ILE A 39 -0.85 18.54 -5.54
C ILE A 39 -0.55 17.04 -5.27
N ASN A 40 -0.53 16.26 -6.33
CA ASN A 40 -0.18 14.85 -6.42
C ASN A 40 1.23 14.51 -5.89
N GLU A 41 2.26 15.35 -6.09
CA GLU A 41 3.60 15.05 -5.56
C GLU A 41 3.72 15.24 -4.04
N ARG A 42 2.97 16.18 -3.46
CA ARG A 42 2.98 16.35 -1.99
C ARG A 42 2.41 15.14 -1.26
N VAL A 43 1.49 14.42 -1.91
CA VAL A 43 0.97 13.14 -1.40
C VAL A 43 2.00 12.04 -1.52
N ILE A 44 2.68 11.91 -2.67
CA ILE A 44 3.72 10.91 -2.89
C ILE A 44 4.86 11.09 -1.88
N CYS A 45 5.24 12.32 -1.52
CA CYS A 45 6.26 12.54 -0.49
C CYS A 45 5.87 12.05 0.92
N GLU A 46 4.57 11.93 1.22
CA GLU A 46 4.11 11.45 2.54
C GLU A 46 4.05 9.93 2.60
N VAL A 47 3.83 9.25 1.46
CA VAL A 47 3.78 7.80 1.36
C VAL A 47 5.18 7.28 1.04
N THR A 48 5.82 6.61 1.99
CA THR A 48 7.14 5.96 1.78
C THR A 48 7.08 4.46 2.04
N THR A 49 5.91 3.95 2.42
CA THR A 49 5.64 2.55 2.68
C THR A 49 4.66 2.01 1.64
N GLY A 50 4.98 0.88 1.01
CA GLY A 50 4.12 0.26 -0.01
C GLY A 50 4.30 0.86 -1.41
N ASP A 51 3.36 0.55 -2.31
CA ASP A 51 3.36 1.09 -3.67
C ASP A 51 2.70 2.48 -3.69
N GLU A 52 3.54 3.52 -3.69
CA GLU A 52 3.14 4.92 -3.65
C GLU A 52 2.19 5.29 -4.80
N LEU A 53 2.39 4.71 -5.99
CA LEU A 53 1.62 5.03 -7.18
C LEU A 53 0.19 4.50 -7.08
N LEU A 54 0.04 3.22 -6.71
CA LEU A 54 -1.26 2.61 -6.50
C LEU A 54 -1.98 3.26 -5.32
N LEU A 55 -1.31 3.47 -4.18
CA LEU A 55 -1.91 4.12 -3.02
C LEU A 55 -2.44 5.52 -3.35
N THR A 56 -1.64 6.32 -4.05
CA THR A 56 -2.04 7.67 -4.48
C THR A 56 -3.27 7.61 -5.39
N GLU A 57 -3.32 6.69 -6.35
CA GLU A 57 -4.48 6.52 -7.23
C GLU A 57 -5.74 6.11 -6.46
N LEU A 58 -5.63 5.21 -5.47
CA LEU A 58 -6.77 4.78 -4.64
C LEU A 58 -7.33 5.93 -3.78
N ILE A 59 -6.45 6.82 -3.29
CA ILE A 59 -6.86 8.02 -2.56
C ILE A 59 -7.62 8.97 -3.48
N PHE A 60 -7.07 9.31 -4.66
CA PHE A 60 -7.70 10.26 -5.58
C PHE A 60 -8.98 9.74 -6.21
N SER A 61 -9.06 8.44 -6.49
CA SER A 61 -10.29 7.80 -6.98
C SER A 61 -11.34 7.59 -5.88
N GLY A 62 -11.02 7.92 -4.63
CA GLY A 62 -11.96 7.86 -3.52
C GLY A 62 -12.32 6.45 -3.08
N VAL A 63 -11.48 5.44 -3.34
CA VAL A 63 -11.76 4.03 -3.00
C VAL A 63 -11.97 3.84 -1.50
N PHE A 64 -11.31 4.65 -0.66
CA PHE A 64 -11.45 4.61 0.79
C PHE A 64 -12.69 5.37 1.32
N ASN A 65 -13.36 6.17 0.50
CA ASN A 65 -14.49 7.00 0.94
C ASN A 65 -15.69 6.18 1.45
N PRO A 66 -16.13 5.09 0.79
CA PRO A 66 -17.25 4.29 1.30
C PRO A 66 -16.86 3.29 2.40
N LEU A 67 -15.55 3.14 2.71
CA LEU A 67 -15.07 2.12 3.64
C LEU A 67 -15.18 2.55 5.10
N LEU A 68 -15.39 1.57 5.97
CA LEU A 68 -15.24 1.74 7.42
C LEU A 68 -13.74 1.81 7.80
N PRO A 69 -13.38 2.41 8.95
CA PRO A 69 -11.99 2.49 9.40
C PRO A 69 -11.27 1.14 9.43
N GLU A 70 -11.91 0.09 9.96
CA GLU A 70 -11.36 -1.26 10.00
C GLU A 70 -11.17 -1.88 8.61
N GLN A 71 -12.02 -1.53 7.64
CA GLN A 71 -11.92 -1.99 6.26
C GLN A 71 -10.78 -1.27 5.53
N CYS A 72 -10.53 0.02 5.83
CA CYS A 72 -9.35 0.73 5.36
C CYS A 72 -8.06 0.06 5.85
N ALA A 73 -7.97 -0.25 7.15
CA ALA A 73 -6.81 -0.95 7.71
C ALA A 73 -6.59 -2.32 7.04
N ALA A 74 -7.67 -3.09 6.87
CA ALA A 74 -7.62 -4.39 6.20
C ALA A 74 -7.13 -4.27 4.74
N LEU A 75 -7.63 -3.31 3.97
CA LEU A 75 -7.18 -3.11 2.58
C LEU A 75 -5.73 -2.63 2.49
N LEU A 76 -5.31 -1.73 3.40
CA LEU A 76 -3.94 -1.23 3.46
C LEU A 76 -2.94 -2.32 3.89
N SER A 77 -3.39 -3.40 4.55
CA SER A 77 -2.51 -4.53 4.90
C SER A 77 -1.87 -5.19 3.67
N CYS A 78 -2.52 -5.12 2.50
CA CYS A 78 -2.02 -5.64 1.23
C CYS A 78 -0.71 -4.98 0.76
N PHE A 79 -0.38 -3.79 1.27
CA PHE A 79 0.78 -3.01 0.84
C PHE A 79 2.02 -3.22 1.72
N VAL A 80 1.83 -3.81 2.90
CA VAL A 80 2.90 -3.95 3.91
C VAL A 80 3.34 -5.39 4.12
N PHE A 81 2.53 -6.35 3.67
CA PHE A 81 2.83 -7.77 3.76
C PHE A 81 3.50 -8.25 2.46
N THR A 82 4.78 -8.61 2.56
CA THR A 82 5.64 -8.93 1.39
C THR A 82 6.15 -10.37 1.41
N GLU A 83 5.68 -11.19 2.37
CA GLU A 83 6.10 -12.58 2.47
C GLU A 83 5.37 -13.44 1.42
N LYS A 84 6.00 -14.55 1.03
CA LYS A 84 5.38 -15.50 0.10
C LYS A 84 4.28 -16.29 0.82
N VAL A 85 3.09 -16.27 0.25
CA VAL A 85 1.95 -17.06 0.72
C VAL A 85 2.21 -18.54 0.46
N LEU A 86 2.01 -19.38 1.48
CA LEU A 86 2.15 -20.85 1.37
C LEU A 86 0.83 -21.55 1.01
N SER A 87 -0.31 -20.90 1.24
CA SER A 87 -1.65 -21.47 1.08
C SER A 87 -2.49 -20.79 -0.01
N PHE A 88 -3.16 -21.59 -0.83
CA PHE A 88 -3.97 -21.12 -1.97
C PHE A 88 -5.43 -20.82 -1.61
N LEU A 89 -5.86 -21.02 -0.35
CA LEU A 89 -7.25 -20.83 0.07
C LEU A 89 -7.32 -19.78 1.18
N ILE A 90 -7.33 -18.51 0.79
CA ILE A 90 -7.61 -17.39 1.68
C ILE A 90 -9.08 -17.05 1.54
N ASP A 91 -9.85 -17.20 2.62
CA ASP A 91 -11.25 -16.75 2.64
C ASP A 91 -11.29 -15.25 2.94
N ILE A 92 -11.60 -14.45 1.91
CA ILE A 92 -11.70 -13.00 2.05
C ILE A 92 -13.11 -12.66 2.55
N PRO A 93 -13.24 -11.93 3.67
CA PRO A 93 -14.53 -11.46 4.15
C PRO A 93 -15.33 -10.79 3.04
N LYS A 94 -16.61 -11.14 2.90
CA LYS A 94 -17.47 -10.67 1.78
C LYS A 94 -17.50 -9.15 1.64
N GLU A 95 -17.40 -8.44 2.77
CA GLU A 95 -17.35 -6.98 2.80
C GLU A 95 -16.05 -6.38 2.24
N LEU A 96 -14.96 -7.15 2.21
CA LEU A 96 -13.66 -6.75 1.66
C LEU A 96 -13.48 -7.15 0.19
N ALA A 97 -14.34 -8.04 -0.34
CA ALA A 97 -14.23 -8.51 -1.72
C ALA A 97 -14.40 -7.38 -2.75
N GLY A 98 -15.35 -6.46 -2.53
CA GLY A 98 -15.56 -5.29 -3.40
C GLY A 98 -14.37 -4.32 -3.40
N PRO A 99 -13.92 -3.85 -2.22
CA PRO A 99 -12.73 -3.00 -2.10
C PRO A 99 -11.47 -3.63 -2.70
N LEU A 100 -11.23 -4.93 -2.41
CA LEU A 100 -10.10 -5.66 -2.96
C LEU A 100 -10.15 -5.73 -4.49
N ARG A 101 -11.32 -6.07 -5.06
CA ARG A 101 -11.49 -6.12 -6.52
C ARG A 101 -11.19 -4.76 -7.16
N THR A 102 -11.69 -3.68 -6.56
CA THR A 102 -11.46 -2.32 -7.05
C THR A 102 -9.96 -1.99 -7.03
N MET A 103 -9.27 -2.32 -5.93
CA MET A 103 -7.81 -2.16 -5.81
C MET A 103 -7.06 -2.91 -6.93
N GLN A 104 -7.41 -4.18 -7.18
CA GLN A 104 -6.78 -5.00 -8.22
C GLN A 104 -7.08 -4.49 -9.64
N GLU A 105 -8.28 -3.94 -9.88
CA GLU A 105 -8.62 -3.31 -11.16
C GLU A 105 -7.78 -2.05 -11.41
N VAL A 106 -7.56 -1.23 -10.38
CA VAL A 106 -6.67 -0.07 -10.45
C VAL A 106 -5.21 -0.51 -10.69
N ALA A 107 -4.73 -1.53 -9.97
CA ALA A 107 -3.39 -2.08 -10.16
C ALA A 107 -3.17 -2.59 -11.61
N ARG A 108 -4.13 -3.35 -12.17
CA ARG A 108 -4.09 -3.78 -13.57
C ARG A 108 -4.06 -2.59 -14.54
N ARG A 109 -4.83 -1.54 -14.28
CA ARG A 109 -4.83 -0.35 -15.12
C ARG A 109 -3.45 0.34 -15.09
N ILE A 110 -2.81 0.44 -13.93
CA ILE A 110 -1.46 0.99 -13.79
C ILE A 110 -0.45 0.15 -14.58
N ALA A 111 -0.47 -1.19 -14.43
CA ALA A 111 0.41 -2.10 -15.16
C ALA A 111 0.25 -1.95 -16.69
N LYS A 112 -0.98 -1.87 -17.19
CA LYS A 112 -1.26 -1.59 -18.61
C LYS A 112 -0.67 -0.27 -19.08
N VAL A 113 -0.86 0.81 -18.32
CA VAL A 113 -0.30 2.13 -18.65
C VAL A 113 1.24 2.08 -18.64
N ALA A 114 1.84 1.31 -17.73
CA ALA A 114 3.28 1.08 -17.67
C ALA A 114 3.79 0.31 -18.90
N ASN A 115 3.07 -0.74 -19.32
CA ASN A 115 3.38 -1.53 -20.52
C ASN A 115 3.29 -0.72 -21.81
N GLU A 116 2.22 0.05 -21.98
CA GLU A 116 2.06 0.99 -23.10
C GLU A 116 3.13 2.09 -23.09
N SER A 117 3.72 2.35 -21.92
CA SER A 117 4.84 3.27 -21.74
C SER A 117 6.22 2.59 -21.82
N LYS A 118 6.28 1.30 -22.21
CA LYS A 118 7.50 0.49 -22.43
C LYS A 118 8.28 0.08 -21.17
N LEU A 119 7.63 -0.02 -20.00
CA LEU A 119 8.27 -0.48 -18.76
C LEU A 119 8.29 -2.00 -18.54
N LEU A 120 7.70 -2.80 -19.45
CA LEU A 120 7.68 -4.27 -19.39
C LEU A 120 7.32 -4.81 -17.99
N VAL A 121 6.12 -4.48 -17.53
CA VAL A 121 5.58 -4.94 -16.25
C VAL A 121 4.67 -6.14 -16.53
N ASP A 122 4.80 -7.24 -15.79
CA ASP A 122 3.80 -8.30 -15.88
C ASP A 122 2.56 -7.91 -15.04
N ASP A 123 1.39 -7.89 -15.68
CA ASP A 123 0.14 -7.44 -15.05
C ASP A 123 -0.25 -8.35 -13.86
N ASP A 124 -0.03 -9.65 -13.98
CA ASP A 124 -0.42 -10.63 -12.96
C ASP A 124 0.58 -10.64 -11.79
N ASP A 125 1.88 -10.52 -12.07
CA ASP A 125 2.90 -10.35 -11.04
C ASP A 125 2.71 -9.05 -10.25
N TYR A 126 2.39 -7.94 -10.93
CA TYR A 126 2.14 -6.67 -10.26
C TYR A 126 0.93 -6.75 -9.34
N VAL A 127 -0.18 -7.32 -9.79
CA VAL A 127 -1.39 -7.46 -8.98
C VAL A 127 -1.19 -8.43 -7.82
N SER A 128 -0.50 -9.55 -8.06
CA SER A 128 -0.25 -10.57 -7.03
C SER A 128 0.80 -10.15 -6.00
N SER A 129 1.59 -9.10 -6.28
CA SER A 129 2.50 -8.50 -5.30
C SER A 129 1.78 -7.90 -4.07
N PHE A 130 0.49 -7.58 -4.21
CA PHE A 130 -0.35 -7.07 -3.13
C PHE A 130 -1.02 -8.22 -2.39
N ASN A 131 -0.46 -8.58 -1.24
CA ASN A 131 -0.79 -9.83 -0.56
C ASN A 131 -2.03 -9.71 0.33
N VAL A 132 -3.05 -10.52 0.05
CA VAL A 132 -4.37 -10.46 0.70
C VAL A 132 -4.48 -11.31 1.98
N GLU A 133 -3.45 -12.07 2.34
CA GLU A 133 -3.48 -13.08 3.42
C GLU A 133 -3.86 -12.49 4.78
N LEU A 134 -3.42 -11.28 5.08
CA LEU A 134 -3.64 -10.65 6.39
C LEU A 134 -4.87 -9.76 6.46
N MET A 135 -5.68 -9.68 5.39
CA MET A 135 -6.86 -8.82 5.37
C MET A 135 -7.87 -9.18 6.47
N ASP A 136 -8.21 -10.45 6.63
CA ASP A 136 -9.15 -10.89 7.69
C ASP A 136 -8.51 -10.73 9.09
N THR A 137 -7.26 -11.15 9.26
CA THR A 137 -6.49 -10.99 10.50
C THR A 137 -6.51 -9.54 11.01
N VAL A 138 -6.26 -8.57 10.12
CA VAL A 138 -6.29 -7.14 10.45
C VAL A 138 -7.71 -6.67 10.73
N LEU A 139 -8.70 -7.11 9.94
CA LEU A 139 -10.10 -6.75 10.16
C LEU A 139 -10.60 -7.20 11.54
N GLN A 140 -10.37 -8.45 11.91
CA GLN A 140 -10.74 -9.00 13.22
C GLN A 140 -9.99 -8.28 14.35
N TRP A 141 -8.71 -7.93 14.12
CA TRP A 141 -7.96 -7.10 15.07
C TRP A 141 -8.47 -5.65 15.16
N CYS A 142 -9.01 -5.04 14.12
CA CYS A 142 -9.64 -3.73 14.32
C CYS A 142 -10.99 -3.86 15.06
N ARG A 143 -11.62 -5.04 15.02
CA ARG A 143 -12.94 -5.32 15.64
C ARG A 143 -12.95 -5.79 17.10
N GLY A 144 -11.79 -6.06 17.69
CA GLY A 144 -11.69 -6.43 19.11
C GLY A 144 -11.16 -7.85 19.38
N ALA A 145 -10.92 -8.67 18.36
CA ALA A 145 -10.32 -10.00 18.54
C ALA A 145 -8.97 -9.93 19.28
N SER A 146 -8.73 -10.83 20.22
CA SER A 146 -7.48 -10.96 20.95
C SER A 146 -6.32 -11.39 20.04
N PHE A 147 -5.08 -11.19 20.51
CA PHE A 147 -3.89 -11.61 19.75
C PHE A 147 -3.93 -13.13 19.46
N PHE A 148 -4.34 -13.91 20.45
CA PHE A 148 -4.49 -15.36 20.33
C PHE A 148 -5.59 -15.80 19.33
N GLU A 149 -6.64 -15.00 19.13
CA GLU A 149 -7.65 -15.31 18.12
C GLU A 149 -7.13 -15.05 16.73
N ILE A 150 -6.43 -13.92 16.52
CA ILE A 150 -5.91 -13.57 15.19
C ILE A 150 -4.75 -14.48 14.75
N THR A 151 -3.96 -15.04 15.67
CA THR A 151 -2.92 -16.03 15.33
C THR A 151 -3.49 -17.35 14.81
N LYS A 152 -4.79 -17.62 15.01
CA LYS A 152 -5.47 -18.81 14.45
C LYS A 152 -5.99 -18.59 13.03
N LEU A 153 -6.05 -17.34 12.57
CA LEU A 153 -6.56 -16.97 11.25
C LEU A 153 -5.47 -17.01 10.18
N THR A 154 -4.22 -17.21 10.57
CA THR A 154 -3.05 -17.11 9.70
C THR A 154 -1.96 -18.07 10.16
N GLU A 155 -1.16 -18.56 9.20
CA GLU A 155 0.00 -19.41 9.48
C GLU A 155 1.26 -18.61 9.80
N GLN A 156 1.17 -17.27 9.80
CA GLN A 156 2.29 -16.39 10.10
C GLN A 156 2.71 -16.48 11.57
N PHE A 157 4.02 -16.51 11.80
CA PHE A 157 4.56 -16.43 13.16
C PHE A 157 4.23 -15.09 13.82
N GLU A 158 4.00 -15.13 15.14
CA GLU A 158 3.63 -13.97 15.95
C GLU A 158 4.55 -12.76 15.76
N GLY A 159 5.87 -12.99 15.73
CA GLY A 159 6.84 -11.92 15.51
C GLY A 159 6.69 -11.24 14.15
N ASN A 160 6.30 -11.98 13.11
CA ASN A 160 6.02 -11.41 11.79
C ASN A 160 4.74 -10.56 11.83
N LEU A 161 3.69 -11.06 12.47
CA LEU A 161 2.46 -10.28 12.68
C LEU A 161 2.76 -8.96 13.37
N VAL A 162 3.52 -8.96 14.47
CA VAL A 162 3.90 -7.72 15.16
C VAL A 162 4.61 -6.74 14.23
N ARG A 163 5.53 -7.23 13.39
CA ARG A 163 6.24 -6.39 12.42
C ARG A 163 5.32 -5.82 11.35
N VAL A 164 4.43 -6.63 10.79
CA VAL A 164 3.46 -6.20 9.76
C VAL A 164 2.51 -5.15 10.33
N PHE A 165 1.98 -5.36 11.53
CA PHE A 165 1.08 -4.39 12.17
C PHE A 165 1.75 -3.05 12.43
N ARG A 166 3.04 -3.03 12.82
CA ARG A 166 3.80 -1.78 12.96
C ARG A 166 4.03 -1.08 11.62
N ARG A 167 4.31 -1.83 10.55
CA ARG A 167 4.41 -1.27 9.19
C ARG A 167 3.06 -0.71 8.71
N LEU A 168 1.98 -1.42 9.02
CA LEU A 168 0.62 -0.98 8.70
C LEU A 168 0.26 0.31 9.43
N GLN A 169 0.58 0.42 10.72
CA GLN A 169 0.39 1.64 11.50
C GLN A 169 1.10 2.83 10.84
N GLU A 170 2.37 2.65 10.47
CA GLU A 170 3.13 3.70 9.80
C GLU A 170 2.52 4.07 8.44
N LEU A 171 2.09 3.07 7.66
CA LEU A 171 1.39 3.33 6.40
C LEU A 171 0.09 4.13 6.62
N ILE A 172 -0.77 3.71 7.55
CA ILE A 172 -2.03 4.42 7.85
C ILE A 172 -1.75 5.87 8.25
N ARG A 173 -0.70 6.11 9.05
CA ARG A 173 -0.26 7.46 9.44
C ARG A 173 0.17 8.29 8.23
N GLN A 174 0.91 7.69 7.29
CA GLN A 174 1.33 8.33 6.04
C GLN A 174 0.14 8.69 5.15
N ILE A 175 -0.81 7.76 4.96
CA ILE A 175 -2.04 8.02 4.19
C ILE A 175 -2.90 9.09 4.88
N SER A 176 -2.98 9.09 6.22
CA SER A 176 -3.72 10.12 6.96
C SER A 176 -3.15 11.51 6.70
N LYS A 177 -1.83 11.68 6.66
CA LYS A 177 -1.20 12.96 6.33
C LYS A 177 -1.42 13.35 4.87
N ALA A 178 -1.32 12.39 3.95
CA ALA A 178 -1.66 12.60 2.55
C ALA A 178 -3.10 13.13 2.38
N ALA A 179 -4.06 12.56 3.11
CA ALA A 179 -5.44 13.03 3.13
C ALA A 179 -5.57 14.49 3.61
N THR A 180 -4.82 14.88 4.63
CA THR A 180 -4.74 16.29 5.08
C THR A 180 -4.21 17.21 3.99
N VAL A 181 -3.15 16.80 3.30
CA VAL A 181 -2.49 17.60 2.24
C VAL A 181 -3.42 17.89 1.07
N ILE A 182 -4.30 16.94 0.71
CA ILE A 182 -5.30 17.13 -0.36
C ILE A 182 -6.62 17.76 0.13
N GLY A 183 -6.72 18.07 1.43
CA GLY A 183 -7.93 18.66 2.02
C GLY A 183 -9.10 17.68 2.21
N ASN A 184 -8.85 16.37 2.19
CA ASN A 184 -9.86 15.36 2.44
C ASN A 184 -9.92 15.01 3.94
N LEU A 185 -10.58 15.88 4.71
CA LEU A 185 -10.68 15.76 6.17
C LEU A 185 -11.45 14.51 6.62
N GLU A 186 -12.45 14.08 5.85
CA GLU A 186 -13.23 12.87 6.16
C GLU A 186 -12.34 11.61 6.08
N LEU A 187 -11.50 11.52 5.06
CA LEU A 187 -10.54 10.42 4.94
C LEU A 187 -9.47 10.50 6.04
N GLU A 188 -8.99 11.69 6.38
CA GLU A 188 -8.05 11.88 7.49
C GLU A 188 -8.62 11.35 8.81
N GLU A 189 -9.83 11.76 9.20
CA GLU A 189 -10.48 11.30 10.44
C GLU A 189 -10.70 9.79 10.45
N LYS A 190 -11.12 9.23 9.31
CA LYS A 190 -11.31 7.78 9.14
C LYS A 190 -10.00 7.01 9.34
N LEU A 191 -8.89 7.50 8.80
CA LEU A 191 -7.58 6.84 8.93
C LEU A 191 -6.99 7.01 10.33
N LYS A 192 -7.20 8.15 11.00
CA LYS A 192 -6.85 8.30 12.42
C LYS A 192 -7.57 7.27 13.27
N LYS A 193 -8.88 7.12 13.06
CA LYS A 193 -9.68 6.09 13.75
C LYS A 193 -9.20 4.67 13.45
N ALA A 194 -8.81 4.39 12.20
CA ALA A 194 -8.22 3.11 11.83
C ALA A 194 -6.90 2.84 12.59
N SER A 195 -6.05 3.87 12.75
CA SER A 195 -4.80 3.78 13.53
C SER A 195 -5.08 3.47 15.00
N GLU A 196 -6.05 4.16 15.61
CA GLU A 196 -6.45 3.92 17.02
C GLU A 196 -6.96 2.49 17.24
N MET A 197 -7.78 1.98 16.31
CA MET A 197 -8.29 0.60 16.35
C MET A 197 -7.17 -0.42 16.19
N LEU A 198 -6.11 -0.09 15.46
CA LEU A 198 -4.94 -0.94 15.28
C LEU A 198 -4.04 -0.94 16.52
N GLU A 199 -3.75 0.22 17.11
CA GLU A 199 -2.75 0.35 18.18
C GLU A 199 -3.17 -0.29 19.49
N ARG A 200 -4.47 -0.27 19.82
CA ARG A 200 -5.10 -0.80 21.05
C ARG A 200 -4.27 -0.65 22.33
N PRO A 201 -4.70 0.16 23.32
CA PRO A 201 -3.98 0.33 24.58
C PRO A 201 -3.63 -1.02 25.24
N ASN A 202 -2.38 -1.20 25.67
CA ASN A 202 -1.85 -2.43 26.29
C ASN A 202 -1.83 -3.68 25.40
N SER A 203 -1.82 -3.53 24.07
CA SER A 203 -1.70 -4.66 23.17
C SER A 203 -0.27 -5.23 23.10
N VAL A 204 -0.16 -6.55 22.94
CA VAL A 204 1.13 -7.25 22.76
C VAL A 204 1.90 -6.74 21.55
N ILE A 205 1.20 -6.25 20.52
CA ILE A 205 1.78 -5.76 19.27
C ILE A 205 2.52 -4.43 19.46
N PHE A 206 1.99 -3.54 20.30
CA PHE A 206 2.48 -2.17 20.47
C PHE A 206 3.11 -1.89 21.84
N CYS A 207 3.35 -2.93 22.66
CA CYS A 207 4.15 -2.80 23.88
C CYS A 207 5.58 -2.30 23.58
N SER A 208 6.04 -1.33 24.38
CA SER A 208 7.42 -0.85 24.40
C SER A 208 8.37 -2.02 24.68
N SER A 209 9.47 -2.10 23.93
CA SER A 209 10.51 -3.11 24.18
C SER A 209 11.01 -3.01 25.63
N LEU A 210 11.15 -4.15 26.31
CA LEU A 210 11.68 -4.25 27.68
C LEU A 210 13.10 -3.67 27.85
N TYR A 211 13.80 -3.36 26.75
CA TYR A 211 15.15 -2.78 26.76
C TYR A 211 15.20 -1.25 26.89
N LEU A 212 14.06 -0.56 26.88
CA LEU A 212 13.96 0.89 27.00
C LEU A 212 13.25 1.35 28.29
N GLY A 213 13.08 0.43 29.26
CA GLY A 213 12.50 0.71 30.58
C GLY A 213 13.55 0.93 31.66
#